data_AF-A0A4Z0R0R1-F1
#
_entry.id   AF-A0A4Z0R0R1-F1
#
_cell.length_a   1.000
_cell.length_b   1.000
_cell.length_c   1.000
_cell.angle_alpha   90.00
_cell.angle_beta   90.00
_cell.angle_gamma   90.00
#
_symmetry.space_group_name_H-M   'P 1'
#
loop_
_entity.id
_entity.type
_entity.pdbx_description
1 polymer ?
#
loop_
_entity_poly.entity_id
_entity_poly.type
_entity_poly.pdbx_seq_one_letter_code
_entity_poly.pdbx_strand_id
1 'polypeptide(L)' 'MAGNQKSSWQKGVNVGSNIATTLAGLVAGGFFLGRYLDSRWNTQPWLTLTLMLVGLALGATYLVITLKEFGATDDKK' A
#
# COMPACT_ATOMS: atom_id res chain seq x y z
N MET A 1 4.47 18.92 -30.78
CA MET A 1 4.95 18.66 -29.41
C MET A 1 4.14 17.50 -28.83
N ALA A 2 4.56 16.25 -28.99
CA ALA A 2 3.77 15.05 -28.61
C ALA A 2 4.56 14.02 -27.77
N GLY A 3 5.73 14.41 -27.25
CA GLY A 3 6.65 13.51 -26.52
C GLY A 3 6.42 13.41 -25.01
N ASN A 4 5.63 14.29 -24.39
CA ASN A 4 5.61 14.44 -22.92
C ASN A 4 4.47 13.69 -22.21
N GLN A 5 3.36 13.42 -22.90
CA GLN A 5 2.15 12.84 -22.29
C GLN A 5 2.26 11.32 -22.05
N LYS A 6 3.04 10.62 -22.88
CA LYS A 6 3.28 9.17 -22.74
C LYS A 6 4.07 8.85 -21.45
N SER A 7 5.00 9.74 -21.06
CA SER A 7 5.82 9.60 -19.85
C SER A 7 5.03 9.80 -18.55
N SER A 8 4.11 10.78 -18.51
CA SER A 8 3.29 11.07 -17.32
C SER A 8 2.35 9.91 -16.98
N TRP A 9 1.65 9.34 -17.96
CA TRP A 9 0.76 8.20 -17.71
C TRP A 9 1.52 6.93 -17.32
N GLN A 10 2.69 6.68 -17.92
CA GLN A 10 3.57 5.58 -17.53
C GLN A 10 4.06 5.74 -16.08
N LYS A 11 4.41 6.95 -15.64
CA LYS A 11 4.76 7.23 -14.24
C LYS A 11 3.58 6.97 -13.31
N GLY A 12 2.38 7.42 -13.66
CA GLY A 12 1.16 7.19 -12.88
C GLY A 12 0.84 5.70 -12.72
N VAL A 13 0.96 4.92 -13.81
CA VAL A 13 0.79 3.46 -13.77
C VAL A 13 1.84 2.81 -12.89
N ASN A 14 3.12 3.17 -13.04
CA ASN A 14 4.20 2.56 -12.26
C ASN A 14 4.07 2.85 -10.75
N VAL A 15 3.67 4.06 -10.39
CA VAL A 15 3.41 4.45 -9.00
C VAL A 15 2.17 3.74 -8.46
N GLY A 16 1.06 3.74 -9.21
CA GLY A 16 -0.17 3.04 -8.82
C GLY A 16 0.05 1.55 -8.61
N SER A 17 0.78 0.89 -9.51
CA SER A 17 1.15 -0.53 -9.39
C SER A 17 2.01 -0.79 -8.15
N ASN A 18 3.03 0.03 -7.88
CA ASN A 18 3.86 -0.12 -6.68
C ASN A 18 3.06 0.06 -5.39
N ILE A 19 2.15 1.03 -5.33
CA ILE A 19 1.26 1.22 -4.17
C ILE A 19 0.35 0.00 -4.00
N ALA A 20 -0.29 -0.46 -5.07
CA ALA A 20 -1.20 -1.60 -5.04
C ALA A 20 -0.48 -2.89 -4.60
N THR A 21 0.71 -3.17 -5.14
CA THR A 21 1.52 -4.34 -4.76
C THR A 21 1.99 -4.25 -3.31
N THR A 22 2.41 -3.06 -2.86
CA THR A 22 2.83 -2.83 -1.46
C THR A 22 1.66 -3.02 -0.49
N LEU A 23 0.50 -2.44 -0.80
CA LEU A 23 -0.73 -2.59 -0.02
C LEU A 23 -1.15 -4.07 0.05
N ALA A 24 -1.20 -4.75 -1.11
CA ALA A 24 -1.55 -6.16 -1.17
C ALA A 24 -0.56 -7.02 -0.37
N GLY A 25 0.73 -6.74 -0.47
CA GLY A 25 1.77 -7.42 0.30
C GLY A 25 1.65 -7.20 1.81
N LEU A 26 1.40 -5.96 2.25
CA LEU A 26 1.21 -5.63 3.66
C LEU A 26 -0.06 -6.28 4.24
N VAL A 27 -1.17 -6.25 3.51
CA VAL A 27 -2.44 -6.84 3.95
C VAL A 27 -2.34 -8.36 3.98
N ALA A 28 -1.84 -8.99 2.91
CA ALA A 28 -1.64 -10.43 2.87
C ALA A 28 -0.62 -10.88 3.93
N GLY A 29 0.49 -10.16 4.08
CA GLY A 29 1.49 -10.40 5.11
C GLY A 29 0.90 -10.31 6.52
N GLY A 30 0.14 -9.25 6.82
CA GLY A 30 -0.55 -9.08 8.10
C GLY A 30 -1.57 -10.18 8.38
N PHE A 31 -2.33 -10.62 7.37
CA PHE A 31 -3.26 -11.73 7.49
C PHE A 31 -2.56 -13.06 7.82
N PHE A 32 -1.54 -13.44 7.04
CA PHE A 32 -0.82 -14.70 7.26
C PHE A 32 -0.06 -14.70 8.59
N LEU A 33 0.60 -13.60 8.92
CA LEU A 33 1.31 -13.43 10.18
C LEU A 33 0.33 -13.47 11.36
N GLY A 34 -0.77 -12.72 11.28
CA GLY A 34 -1.80 -12.69 12.30
C GLY A 34 -2.45 -14.05 12.52
N ARG A 35 -2.75 -14.77 11.43
CA ARG A 35 -3.32 -16.13 11.49
C ARG A 35 -2.33 -17.12 12.11
N TYR A 36 -1.03 -16.99 11.83
CA TYR A 36 0.00 -17.83 12.44
C TYR A 36 0.11 -17.59 13.95
N LEU A 37 0.15 -16.32 14.38
CA LEU A 37 0.20 -15.95 15.79
C LEU A 37 -1.08 -16.36 16.53
N ASP A 38 -2.25 -16.14 15.92
CA ASP A 38 -3.55 -16.52 16.48
C ASP A 38 -3.67 -18.04 16.66
N SER A 39 -3.13 -18.83 15.73
CA SER A 39 -3.11 -20.30 15.84
C SER A 39 -2.16 -20.76 16.96
N ARG A 40 -1.05 -20.05 17.18
CA ARG A 40 -0.07 -20.39 18.21
C ARG A 40 -0.54 -20.03 19.62
N TRP A 41 -1.29 -18.94 19.77
CA TRP A 41 -1.77 -18.46 21.07
C TRP A 41 -3.25 -18.74 21.34
N ASN A 42 -3.96 -19.42 20.44
CA ASN A 42 -5.40 -19.71 20.57
C ASN A 42 -6.27 -18.45 20.72
N THR A 43 -5.77 -17.29 20.29
CA THR A 43 -6.44 -15.98 20.37
C THR A 43 -7.36 -15.71 19.17
N GLN A 44 -7.66 -16.73 18.35
CA GLN A 44 -8.43 -16.56 17.12
C GLN A 44 -9.77 -15.83 17.39
N PRO A 45 -10.06 -14.71 16.70
CA PRO A 45 -9.34 -14.09 15.58
C PRO A 45 -8.74 -12.70 15.89
N TRP A 46 -8.37 -12.41 17.14
CA TRP A 46 -8.00 -11.05 17.57
C TRP A 46 -6.69 -10.53 16.96
N LEU A 47 -5.63 -11.36 16.88
CA LEU A 47 -4.37 -10.93 16.28
C LEU A 47 -4.48 -10.79 14.76
N THR A 48 -5.25 -11.66 14.11
CA THR A 48 -5.50 -11.55 12.66
C THR A 48 -6.22 -10.25 12.33
N LEU A 49 -7.26 -9.90 13.10
CA LEU A 49 -8.00 -8.64 12.92
C LEU A 49 -7.11 -7.42 13.14
N THR A 50 -6.35 -7.38 14.23
CA THR A 50 -5.47 -6.24 14.53
C THR A 50 -4.35 -6.09 13.50
N LEU A 51 -3.70 -7.19 13.09
CA LEU A 51 -2.66 -7.14 12.05
C LEU A 51 -3.21 -6.78 10.66
N MET A 52 -4.42 -7.23 10.29
CA MET A 52 -5.07 -6.77 9.06
C MET A 52 -5.40 -5.27 9.12
N LEU A 53 -5.95 -4.78 10.24
CA LEU A 53 -6.25 -3.36 10.41
C LEU A 53 -5.00 -2.50 10.36
N VAL A 54 -3.91 -2.95 10.98
CA VAL A 54 -2.60 -2.29 10.90
C VAL A 54 -2.06 -2.30 9.47
N GLY A 55 -2.11 -3.44 8.77
CA GLY A 55 -1.68 -3.53 7.36
C GLY A 55 -2.48 -2.59 6.44
N LEU A 56 -3.79 -2.48 6.68
CA LEU A 56 -4.67 -1.58 5.95
C LEU A 56 -4.39 -0.10 6.26
N ALA A 57 -4.17 0.24 7.53
CA ALA A 57 -3.80 1.59 7.95
C ALA A 57 -2.43 2.02 7.39
N LEU A 58 -1.43 1.13 7.43
CA LEU A 58 -0.10 1.37 6.87
C LEU A 58 -0.18 1.56 5.35
N GLY A 59 -0.91 0.70 4.65
CA GLY A 59 -1.08 0.82 3.21
C GLY A 59 -1.87 2.06 2.79
N ALA A 60 -2.90 2.47 3.55
CA ALA A 60 -3.61 3.72 3.34
C ALA A 60 -2.70 4.94 3.57
N THR A 61 -1.90 4.92 4.63
CA THR A 61 -0.91 5.98 4.91
C THR A 61 0.14 6.07 3.81
N TYR A 62 0.64 4.92 3.35
CA TYR A 62 1.60 4.85 2.25
C TYR A 62 1.02 5.41 0.94
N LEU A 63 -0.24 5.10 0.64
CA LEU A 63 -0.96 5.65 -0.50
C LEU A 63 -1.08 7.18 -0.37
N VAL A 64 -1.47 7.71 0.80
CA VAL A 64 -1.61 9.16 1.02
C VAL A 64 -0.26 9.87 0.90
N ILE A 65 0.81 9.32 1.48
CA ILE A 65 2.15 9.89 1.37
C ILE A 65 2.60 9.90 -0.09
N THR A 66 2.44 8.78 -0.80
CA THR A 66 2.86 8.68 -2.20
C THR A 66 2.06 9.61 -3.11
N LEU A 67 0.75 9.77 -2.87
CA LEU A 67 -0.07 10.74 -3.61
C LEU A 67 0.29 12.19 -3.29
N LYS A 68 0.62 12.51 -2.03
CA LYS A 68 1.12 13.85 -1.66
C LYS A 68 2.48 14.12 -2.29
N GLU A 69 3.37 13.15 -2.31
CA GLU A 69 4.70 13.25 -2.93
C GLU A 69 4.57 13.46 -4.45
N PHE A 70 3.68 12.70 -5.10
CA PHE A 70 3.43 12.79 -6.54
C PHE A 70 2.73 14.11 -6.91
N GLY A 71 1.71 14.51 -6.15
CA GLY A 71 1.02 15.79 -6.33
C GLY A 71 1.87 17.02 -6.00
N ALA A 72 2.79 16.91 -5.02
CA ALA A 72 3.77 17.97 -4.73
C ALA A 72 4.89 18.06 -5.77
N THR A 73 5.15 16.97 -6.50
CA THR A 73 6.13 16.93 -7.60
C THR A 73 5.61 17.63 -8.86
N ASP A 74 4.30 17.66 -9.09
CA ASP A 74 3.69 18.37 -10.24
C ASP A 74 3.65 19.91 -10.08
N ASP A 75 4.06 20.47 -8.94
CA ASP A 75 4.21 21.94 -8.75
C ASP A 75 5.62 22.47 -9.09
N LYS A 76 6.58 21.57 -9.37
CA LYS A 76 7.94 21.97 -9.79
C LYS A 76 8.22 21.54 -11.24
N LYS A 77 7.85 22.46 -12.14
CA LYS A 77 8.58 22.91 -13.34
C LYS A 77 8.08 22.45 -14.71
#